data_AF-A0ABC8RDX8-F1
#
_entry.id   AF-A0ABC8RDX8-F1
#
_cell.length_a   1.000
_cell.length_b   1.000
_cell.length_c   1.000
_cell.angle_alpha   90.00
_cell.angle_beta   90.00
_cell.angle_gamma   90.00
#
_symmetry.space_group_name_H-M   'P 1'
#
loop_
_entity.id
_entity.type
_entity.pdbx_description
1 polymer ?
#
loop_
_entity_poly.entity_id
_entity_poly.type
_entity_poly.pdbx_seq_one_letter_code
_entity_poly.pdbx_strand_id
1 'polypeptide(L)'
;MESKCLTCENHETMMLQNFFELSIDYFHIVFPLDWQKSLTENMISLRETDRSRNLLEEIILQFIGLKGELTYGQIGRVIMIWLGSCKPTADLYANISKRFSRNESWSTFIGSLDGNVVSKVLQGSESSYFDEASTEVSLVYHFHQALGDTYNANCSRQYDYILPICFLYLLARLLIWVSSFRGFFFTTKSSAVEWLVYELSFAKPSASLVTDIQSPLEDVFDLLAHMVEHFLYNDQETAGWLEKSNIKFIDYYPLLVLRLFIIFCLLCVNSGNYGDKLVDLLWRDDIVRLLPRDFYDVLWRNRKHNYVDVNVNVLAEAFSTIGDPLVIVSLVNKNSEFLSPDSIFVDMGVMQCKKDIVEVEKNLNFLPVIIKHFFRNQPGDAEDGNIFDEAKCILYDLNQLSSALDITLVF
;
A
#
# COMPACT_ATOMS: atom_id res chain seq x y z
N MET A 1 11.59 48.32 -18.18
CA MET A 1 11.77 47.53 -16.94
C MET A 1 10.95 46.23 -16.93
N GLU A 2 10.06 45.98 -17.90
CA GLU A 2 9.21 44.77 -17.93
C GLU A 2 9.90 43.49 -18.47
N SER A 3 10.99 43.59 -19.25
CA SER A 3 11.62 42.40 -19.87
C SER A 3 12.44 41.50 -18.92
N LYS A 4 12.90 42.00 -17.76
CA LYS A 4 13.64 41.19 -16.78
C LYS A 4 12.73 40.40 -15.83
N CYS A 5 11.49 40.85 -15.62
CA CYS A 5 10.52 40.17 -14.75
C CYS A 5 9.95 38.91 -15.42
N LEU A 6 9.60 39.02 -16.71
CA LEU A 6 9.09 37.91 -17.54
C LEU A 6 10.11 36.75 -17.69
N THR A 7 11.41 37.04 -17.73
CA THR A 7 12.45 35.99 -17.83
C THR A 7 12.70 35.26 -16.50
N CYS A 8 12.46 35.91 -15.36
CA CYS A 8 12.61 35.30 -14.04
C CYS A 8 11.43 34.36 -13.75
N GLU A 9 10.20 34.83 -14.00
CA GLU A 9 8.98 34.02 -13.85
C GLU A 9 8.98 32.77 -14.73
N ASN A 10 9.48 32.86 -15.98
CA ASN A 10 9.61 31.70 -16.86
C ASN A 10 10.67 30.69 -16.35
N HIS A 11 11.78 31.17 -15.78
CA HIS A 11 12.82 30.30 -15.24
C HIS A 11 12.36 29.60 -13.95
N GLU A 12 11.66 30.31 -13.06
CA GLU A 12 11.05 29.74 -11.85
C GLU A 12 9.98 28.71 -12.19
N THR A 13 9.12 29.00 -13.19
CA THR A 13 8.10 28.07 -13.66
C THR A 13 8.71 26.80 -14.25
N MET A 14 9.79 26.91 -15.05
CA MET A 14 10.52 25.76 -15.56
C MET A 14 11.19 24.95 -14.44
N MET A 15 11.76 25.60 -13.42
CA MET A 15 12.36 24.89 -12.29
C MET A 15 11.32 24.12 -11.48
N LEU A 16 10.15 24.71 -11.24
CA LEU A 16 9.03 24.04 -10.57
C LEU A 16 8.50 22.85 -11.37
N GLN A 17 8.38 22.99 -12.70
CA GLN A 17 7.99 21.89 -13.58
C GLN A 17 9.00 20.75 -13.55
N ASN A 18 10.29 21.05 -13.68
CA ASN A 18 11.35 20.04 -13.59
C ASN A 18 11.34 19.33 -12.22
N PHE A 19 11.10 20.06 -11.14
CA PHE A 19 11.01 19.47 -9.81
C PHE A 19 9.80 18.55 -9.65
N PHE A 20 8.65 18.95 -10.20
CA PHE A 20 7.43 18.15 -10.20
C PHE A 20 7.60 16.86 -11.02
N GLU A 21 8.28 16.92 -12.17
CA GLU A 21 8.62 15.74 -12.98
C GLU A 21 9.54 14.79 -12.20
N LEU A 22 10.64 15.30 -11.62
CA LEU A 22 11.55 14.49 -10.79
C LEU A 22 10.86 13.87 -9.57
N SER A 23 9.88 14.58 -9.00
CA SER A 23 9.07 14.14 -7.86
C SER A 23 8.15 12.98 -8.25
N ILE A 24 7.54 13.06 -9.42
CA ILE A 24 6.75 11.96 -10.00
C ILE A 24 7.63 10.75 -10.32
N ASP A 25 8.80 10.98 -10.92
CA ASP A 25 9.75 9.91 -11.22
C ASP A 25 10.20 9.21 -9.94
N TYR A 26 10.52 9.99 -8.90
CA TYR A 26 10.85 9.45 -7.59
C TYR A 26 9.72 8.62 -6.98
N PHE A 27 8.47 9.09 -7.07
CA PHE A 27 7.31 8.32 -6.64
C PHE A 27 7.25 6.96 -7.35
N HIS A 28 7.47 6.92 -8.67
CA HIS A 28 7.46 5.66 -9.43
C HIS A 28 8.65 4.75 -9.12
N ILE A 29 9.78 5.29 -8.70
CA ILE A 29 10.93 4.49 -8.23
C ILE A 29 10.61 3.85 -6.88
N VAL A 30 10.08 4.65 -5.94
CA VAL A 30 9.77 4.21 -4.59
C VAL A 30 8.57 3.27 -4.57
N PHE A 31 7.58 3.52 -5.42
CA PHE A 31 6.34 2.74 -5.56
C PHE A 31 6.22 2.20 -7.01
N PRO A 32 7.04 1.20 -7.38
CA PRO A 32 7.06 0.69 -8.74
C PRO A 32 5.77 -0.04 -9.09
N LEU A 33 5.30 0.15 -10.33
CA LEU A 33 4.13 -0.56 -10.88
C LEU A 33 4.26 -2.07 -10.71
N ASP A 34 5.45 -2.59 -11.03
CA ASP A 34 5.81 -3.97 -10.78
C ASP A 34 6.15 -4.17 -9.29
N TRP A 35 5.25 -4.87 -8.62
CA TRP A 35 5.37 -5.14 -7.19
C TRP A 35 6.59 -6.04 -6.86
N GLN A 36 7.07 -6.85 -7.80
CA GLN A 36 8.28 -7.65 -7.60
C GLN A 36 9.53 -6.76 -7.47
N LYS A 37 9.52 -5.57 -8.08
CA LYS A 37 10.58 -4.57 -7.89
C LYS A 37 10.48 -3.89 -6.53
N SER A 38 9.26 -3.70 -6.00
CA SER A 38 9.06 -3.16 -4.64
C SER A 38 9.56 -4.11 -3.54
N LEU A 39 9.61 -5.41 -3.84
CA LEU A 39 10.18 -6.44 -2.96
C LEU A 39 11.69 -6.41 -2.83
N THR A 40 12.41 -5.65 -3.68
CA THR A 40 13.84 -5.51 -3.50
C THR A 40 14.09 -4.84 -2.15
N GLU A 41 14.88 -5.50 -1.29
CA GLU A 41 15.23 -5.05 0.08
C GLU A 41 15.67 -3.57 0.14
N ASN A 42 16.16 -3.10 -1.00
CA ASN A 42 16.57 -1.74 -1.26
C ASN A 42 15.45 -0.70 -1.19
N MET A 43 14.27 -0.97 -1.76
CA MET A 43 13.20 0.03 -1.85
C MET A 43 12.51 0.31 -0.52
N ILE A 44 12.32 -0.72 0.31
CA ILE A 44 11.77 -0.52 1.66
C ILE A 44 12.77 0.25 2.53
N SER A 45 14.04 -0.14 2.52
CA SER A 45 15.08 0.57 3.28
C SER A 45 15.28 2.02 2.84
N LEU A 46 15.12 2.30 1.54
CA LEU A 46 15.15 3.64 1.00
C LEU A 46 14.05 4.51 1.63
N ARG A 47 12.80 4.02 1.67
CA ARG A 47 11.65 4.74 2.26
C ARG A 47 11.84 5.08 3.73
N GLU A 48 12.65 4.32 4.44
CA GLU A 48 12.96 4.56 5.86
C GLU A 48 14.06 5.60 6.09
N THR A 49 14.81 5.98 5.04
CA THR A 49 15.84 7.02 5.18
C THR A 49 15.19 8.39 5.38
N ASP A 50 15.80 9.22 6.23
CA ASP A 50 15.29 10.58 6.49
C ASP A 50 15.20 11.43 5.20
N ARG A 51 16.16 11.25 4.28
CA ARG A 51 16.17 11.93 2.97
C ARG A 51 14.98 11.52 2.11
N SER A 52 14.71 10.22 1.98
CA SER A 52 13.54 9.74 1.24
C SER A 52 12.25 10.24 1.88
N ARG A 53 12.16 10.25 3.22
CA ARG A 53 10.96 10.72 3.92
C ARG A 53 10.70 12.19 3.63
N ASN A 54 11.72 13.05 3.73
CA ASN A 54 11.58 14.47 3.41
C ASN A 54 11.11 14.68 1.96
N LEU A 55 11.65 13.92 1.01
CA LEU A 55 11.23 14.01 -0.39
C LEU A 55 9.78 13.54 -0.58
N LEU A 56 9.37 12.45 0.08
CA LEU A 56 7.98 11.97 0.06
C LEU A 56 7.00 12.96 0.70
N GLU A 57 7.40 13.64 1.77
CA GLU A 57 6.62 14.73 2.38
C GLU A 57 6.46 15.90 1.41
N GLU A 58 7.53 16.29 0.73
CA GLU A 58 7.48 17.35 -0.28
C GLU A 58 6.60 16.97 -1.49
N ILE A 59 6.64 15.71 -1.91
CA ILE A 59 5.74 15.17 -2.93
C ILE A 59 4.27 15.29 -2.48
N ILE A 60 3.96 14.98 -1.22
CA ILE A 60 2.61 15.19 -0.67
C ILE A 60 2.24 16.67 -0.74
N LEU A 61 3.12 17.57 -0.30
CA LEU A 61 2.88 19.01 -0.32
C LEU A 61 2.59 19.52 -1.74
N GLN A 62 3.29 19.01 -2.74
CA GLN A 62 3.03 19.32 -4.15
C GLN A 62 1.64 18.85 -4.58
N PHE A 63 1.27 17.60 -4.30
CA PHE A 63 -0.05 17.09 -4.68
C PHE A 63 -1.19 17.86 -4.04
N ILE A 64 -1.05 18.24 -2.76
CA ILE A 64 -2.09 19.02 -2.08
C ILE A 64 -2.04 20.51 -2.43
N GLY A 65 -0.89 21.04 -2.83
CA GLY A 65 -0.68 22.44 -3.20
C GLY A 65 -1.30 22.84 -4.55
N LEU A 66 -1.67 21.87 -5.38
CA LEU A 66 -2.31 22.12 -6.67
C LEU A 66 -3.66 22.85 -6.51
N LYS A 67 -3.92 23.81 -7.39
CA LYS A 67 -5.14 24.63 -7.35
C LYS A 67 -6.37 23.76 -7.62
N GLY A 68 -7.42 23.97 -6.83
CA GLY A 68 -8.70 23.28 -6.98
C GLY A 68 -8.98 22.27 -5.87
N GLU A 69 -10.02 21.46 -6.10
CA GLU A 69 -10.32 20.30 -5.27
C GLU A 69 -9.36 19.16 -5.58
N LEU A 70 -9.11 18.31 -4.58
CA LEU A 70 -8.24 17.16 -4.77
C LEU A 70 -8.91 16.16 -5.68
N THR A 71 -8.19 15.73 -6.71
CA THR A 71 -8.62 14.64 -7.59
C THR A 71 -8.43 13.29 -6.88
N TYR A 72 -9.11 12.25 -7.36
CA TYR A 72 -8.90 10.89 -6.83
C TYR A 72 -7.48 10.38 -7.08
N GLY A 73 -6.84 10.80 -8.17
CA GLY A 73 -5.42 10.52 -8.42
C GLY A 73 -4.50 11.13 -7.36
N GLN A 74 -4.69 12.41 -7.02
CA GLN A 74 -3.94 13.08 -5.95
C GLN A 74 -4.20 12.42 -4.60
N ILE A 75 -5.47 12.15 -4.26
CA ILE A 75 -5.84 11.47 -3.01
C ILE A 75 -5.15 10.11 -2.91
N GLY A 76 -5.24 9.28 -3.96
CA GLY A 76 -4.62 7.96 -3.99
C GLY A 76 -3.11 8.00 -3.75
N ARG A 77 -2.40 8.92 -4.40
CA ARG A 77 -0.94 9.09 -4.21
C ARG A 77 -0.60 9.56 -2.80
N VAL A 78 -1.31 10.55 -2.26
CA VAL A 78 -1.09 11.06 -0.90
C VAL A 78 -1.31 9.97 0.15
N ILE A 79 -2.43 9.23 0.08
CA ILE A 79 -2.73 8.17 1.05
C ILE A 79 -1.76 6.99 0.90
N MET A 80 -1.39 6.62 -0.32
CA MET A 80 -0.39 5.58 -0.54
C MET A 80 0.95 5.95 0.07
N ILE A 81 1.43 7.19 -0.14
CA ILE A 81 2.68 7.67 0.46
C ILE A 81 2.58 7.65 1.99
N TRP A 82 1.49 8.19 2.55
CA TRP A 82 1.28 8.20 4.00
C TRP A 82 1.32 6.78 4.59
N LEU A 83 0.48 5.88 4.09
CA LEU A 83 0.39 4.52 4.63
C LEU A 83 1.64 3.68 4.34
N GLY A 84 2.39 4.02 3.29
CA GLY A 84 3.60 3.30 2.85
C GLY A 84 4.89 3.85 3.42
N SER A 85 4.78 4.92 4.21
CA SER A 85 5.90 5.62 4.86
C SER A 85 5.61 5.80 6.35
N CYS A 86 6.50 6.50 7.04
CA CYS A 86 6.29 6.84 8.44
C CYS A 86 5.21 7.91 8.63
N LYS A 87 4.75 8.03 9.88
CA LYS A 87 3.77 9.04 10.30
C LYS A 87 4.21 10.45 9.85
N PRO A 88 3.33 11.22 9.18
CA PRO A 88 3.67 12.58 8.76
C PRO A 88 3.92 13.49 9.96
N THR A 89 4.71 14.54 9.75
CA THR A 89 4.85 15.62 10.73
C THR A 89 3.50 16.26 11.07
N ALA A 90 3.36 16.85 12.26
CA ALA A 90 2.11 17.47 12.70
C ALA A 90 1.66 18.60 11.75
N ASP A 91 2.61 19.37 11.21
CA ASP A 91 2.34 20.44 10.26
C ASP A 91 1.85 19.89 8.91
N LEU A 92 2.47 18.83 8.42
CA LEU A 92 2.02 18.14 7.21
C LEU A 92 0.62 17.53 7.40
N TYR A 93 0.36 16.90 8.53
CA TYR A 93 -0.97 16.37 8.87
C TYR A 93 -2.04 17.47 8.83
N ALA A 94 -1.77 18.63 9.43
CA ALA A 94 -2.71 19.75 9.43
C ALA A 94 -3.00 20.26 8.01
N ASN A 95 -1.98 20.30 7.15
CA ASN A 95 -2.14 20.67 5.75
C ASN A 95 -2.98 19.64 4.96
N ILE A 96 -2.73 18.34 5.16
CA ILE A 96 -3.50 17.27 4.53
C ILE A 96 -4.96 17.35 4.98
N SER A 97 -5.22 17.38 6.28
CA SER A 97 -6.57 17.46 6.86
C SER A 97 -7.36 18.64 6.30
N LYS A 98 -6.75 19.83 6.25
CA LYS A 98 -7.36 21.02 5.65
C LYS A 98 -7.74 20.83 4.18
N ARG A 99 -6.88 20.20 3.38
CA ARG A 99 -7.11 20.00 1.94
C ARG A 99 -8.13 18.92 1.65
N PHE A 100 -8.18 17.89 2.49
CA PHE A 100 -9.14 16.79 2.41
C PHE A 100 -10.55 17.18 2.87
N SER A 101 -10.72 18.25 3.65
CA SER A 101 -12.01 18.72 4.18
C SER A 101 -13.15 18.91 3.17
N ARG A 102 -12.84 19.02 1.88
CA ARG A 102 -13.85 19.16 0.81
C ARG A 102 -14.40 17.82 0.31
N ASN A 103 -13.73 16.72 0.62
CA ASN A 103 -14.18 15.37 0.31
C ASN A 103 -14.66 14.73 1.61
N GLU A 104 -15.97 14.53 1.76
CA GLU A 104 -16.58 14.15 3.03
C GLU A 104 -16.05 12.81 3.56
N SER A 105 -16.00 11.76 2.73
CA SER A 105 -15.56 10.44 3.16
C SER A 105 -14.06 10.39 3.43
N TRP A 106 -13.24 10.95 2.55
CA TRP A 106 -11.79 11.02 2.77
C TRP A 106 -11.42 11.93 3.95
N SER A 107 -12.12 13.04 4.17
CA SER A 107 -11.92 13.91 5.35
C SER A 107 -12.22 13.17 6.64
N THR A 108 -13.29 12.37 6.66
CA THR A 108 -13.68 11.59 7.84
C THR A 108 -12.63 10.52 8.14
N PHE A 109 -12.13 9.84 7.12
CA PHE A 109 -11.01 8.91 7.27
C PHE A 109 -9.74 9.58 7.80
N ILE A 110 -9.31 10.71 7.23
CA ILE A 110 -8.14 11.46 7.74
C ILE A 110 -8.33 11.89 9.20
N GLY A 111 -9.54 12.26 9.60
CA GLY A 111 -9.87 12.56 10.99
C GLY A 111 -9.68 11.36 11.92
N SER A 112 -10.06 10.15 11.47
CA SER A 112 -9.85 8.92 12.26
C SER A 112 -8.38 8.54 12.43
N LEU A 113 -7.49 8.96 11.53
CA LEU A 113 -6.05 8.70 11.63
C LEU A 113 -5.33 9.54 12.71
N ASP A 114 -5.92 10.63 13.21
CA ASP A 114 -5.23 11.53 14.16
C ASP A 114 -4.97 10.85 15.52
N GLY A 115 -5.83 9.93 15.96
CA GLY A 115 -5.80 9.34 17.31
C GLY A 115 -5.99 10.33 18.48
N ASN A 116 -5.65 11.62 18.31
CA ASN A 116 -5.75 12.68 19.31
C ASN A 116 -7.13 13.38 19.33
N VAL A 117 -7.83 13.42 18.18
CA VAL A 117 -9.12 14.13 18.08
C VAL A 117 -10.22 13.43 18.87
N VAL A 118 -10.22 12.09 18.93
CA VAL A 118 -11.20 11.32 19.72
C VAL A 118 -10.86 11.36 21.21
N SER A 119 -9.57 11.38 21.56
CA SER A 119 -9.12 11.46 22.96
C SER A 119 -9.51 12.78 23.66
N LYS A 120 -9.65 13.88 22.91
CA LYS A 120 -10.12 15.18 23.47
C LYS A 120 -11.64 15.28 23.64
N VAL A 121 -12.42 14.53 22.86
CA VAL A 121 -13.90 14.53 22.99
C VAL A 121 -14.35 13.69 24.19
N LEU A 122 -13.54 12.69 24.60
CA LEU A 122 -13.92 11.71 25.63
C LEU A 122 -13.15 11.84 26.95
N GLN A 123 -12.33 12.88 27.13
CA GLN A 123 -11.67 13.23 28.41
C GLN A 123 -12.65 13.56 29.57
N GLY A 124 -13.96 13.36 29.39
CA GLY A 124 -14.96 13.38 30.45
C GLY A 124 -15.47 12.00 30.91
N SER A 125 -14.98 10.89 30.35
CA SER A 125 -15.57 9.55 30.58
C SER A 125 -14.50 8.50 30.89
N GLU A 126 -14.47 8.01 32.14
CA GLU A 126 -13.65 6.88 32.58
C GLU A 126 -14.11 5.56 31.90
N SER A 127 -13.51 5.19 30.77
CA SER A 127 -13.72 3.88 30.13
C SER A 127 -12.55 3.55 29.18
N SER A 128 -11.54 2.82 29.66
CA SER A 128 -10.22 2.72 29.00
C SER A 128 -9.95 1.43 28.21
N TYR A 129 -10.96 0.68 27.77
CA TYR A 129 -10.75 -0.50 26.91
C TYR A 129 -11.82 -0.68 25.82
N PHE A 130 -13.08 -0.30 26.08
CA PHE A 130 -14.15 -0.36 25.08
C PHE A 130 -14.07 0.75 24.02
N ASP A 131 -13.32 1.82 24.30
CA ASP A 131 -13.26 3.04 23.49
C ASP A 131 -12.23 2.97 22.34
N GLU A 132 -11.24 2.07 22.47
CA GLU A 132 -10.17 1.90 21.48
C GLU A 132 -10.61 0.97 20.34
N ALA A 133 -11.31 -0.13 20.69
CA ALA A 133 -11.91 -1.05 19.73
C ALA A 133 -12.97 -0.37 18.84
N SER A 134 -13.80 0.52 19.41
CA SER A 134 -14.79 1.29 18.64
C SER A 134 -14.13 2.30 17.68
N THR A 135 -13.00 2.88 18.08
CA THR A 135 -12.22 3.82 17.26
C THR A 135 -11.54 3.12 16.09
N GLU A 136 -10.95 1.94 16.29
CA GLU A 136 -10.32 1.16 15.21
C GLU A 136 -11.34 0.66 14.19
N VAL A 137 -12.48 0.15 14.66
CA VAL A 137 -13.58 -0.29 13.79
C VAL A 137 -14.09 0.89 12.97
N SER A 138 -14.20 2.08 13.60
CA SER A 138 -14.57 3.31 12.91
C SER A 138 -13.55 3.70 11.84
N LEU A 139 -12.25 3.54 12.08
CA LEU A 139 -11.20 3.80 11.10
C LEU A 139 -11.33 2.89 9.86
N VAL A 140 -11.52 1.59 10.05
CA VAL A 140 -11.71 0.64 8.93
C VAL A 140 -12.97 0.97 8.16
N TYR A 141 -14.06 1.30 8.85
CA TYR A 141 -15.32 1.66 8.21
C TYR A 141 -15.21 2.96 7.39
N HIS A 142 -14.57 3.99 7.93
CA HIS A 142 -14.34 5.24 7.18
C HIS A 142 -13.42 5.03 5.98
N PHE A 143 -12.40 4.18 6.11
CA PHE A 143 -11.51 3.85 4.99
C PHE A 143 -12.26 3.10 3.88
N HIS A 144 -13.06 2.12 4.28
CA HIS A 144 -13.98 1.39 3.41
C HIS A 144 -14.92 2.33 2.64
N GLN A 145 -15.57 3.28 3.34
CA GLN A 145 -16.47 4.25 2.71
C GLN A 145 -15.73 5.15 1.70
N ALA A 146 -14.56 5.67 2.06
CA ALA A 146 -13.78 6.54 1.20
C ALA A 146 -13.30 5.83 -0.09
N LEU A 147 -12.94 4.54 0.03
CA LEU A 147 -12.62 3.70 -1.12
C LEU A 147 -13.86 3.37 -1.96
N GLY A 148 -14.99 3.08 -1.32
CA GLY A 148 -16.29 2.88 -1.98
C GLY A 148 -16.70 4.07 -2.82
N ASP A 149 -16.61 5.29 -2.28
CA ASP A 149 -16.93 6.51 -3.01
C ASP A 149 -15.97 6.75 -4.18
N THR A 150 -14.69 6.44 -3.99
CA THR A 150 -13.68 6.54 -5.06
C THR A 150 -13.99 5.58 -6.20
N TYR A 151 -14.35 4.34 -5.89
CA TYR A 151 -14.80 3.35 -6.88
C TYR A 151 -16.05 3.83 -7.62
N ASN A 152 -17.06 4.30 -6.88
CA ASN A 152 -18.35 4.73 -7.43
C ASN A 152 -18.26 6.01 -8.29
N ALA A 153 -17.21 6.82 -8.12
CA ALA A 153 -16.98 8.00 -8.95
C ALA A 153 -16.71 7.68 -10.44
N ASN A 154 -16.52 6.40 -10.76
CA ASN A 154 -16.33 5.80 -12.08
C ASN A 154 -15.10 6.34 -12.83
N CYS A 155 -14.14 5.43 -13.08
CA CYS A 155 -12.89 5.73 -13.77
C CYS A 155 -13.11 6.38 -15.16
N SER A 156 -14.21 6.08 -15.85
CA SER A 156 -14.54 6.62 -17.18
C SER A 156 -14.91 8.11 -17.15
N ARG A 157 -15.35 8.66 -16.02
CA ARG A 157 -15.84 10.05 -15.92
C ARG A 157 -14.82 11.03 -15.36
N GLN A 158 -13.84 10.53 -14.61
CA GLN A 158 -12.82 11.36 -13.97
C GLN A 158 -11.59 11.54 -14.88
N TYR A 159 -11.03 12.75 -14.87
CA TYR A 159 -9.82 13.09 -15.64
C TYR A 159 -8.55 12.57 -14.97
N ASP A 160 -8.40 12.78 -13.65
CA ASP A 160 -7.32 12.24 -12.83
C ASP A 160 -7.92 11.28 -11.79
N TYR A 161 -8.28 10.09 -12.27
CA TYR A 161 -8.78 9.01 -11.43
C TYR A 161 -7.63 8.39 -10.61
N ILE A 162 -7.97 7.57 -9.61
CA ILE A 162 -6.95 6.89 -8.82
C ILE A 162 -6.11 5.94 -9.70
N LEU A 163 -4.79 5.97 -9.53
CA LEU A 163 -3.88 5.09 -10.26
C LEU A 163 -4.10 3.62 -9.85
N PRO A 164 -3.97 2.65 -10.76
CA PRO A 164 -4.09 1.21 -10.45
C PRO A 164 -3.23 0.76 -9.29
N ILE A 165 -1.97 1.17 -9.28
CA ILE A 165 -1.05 0.83 -8.19
C ILE A 165 -1.53 1.38 -6.84
N CYS A 166 -2.01 2.63 -6.79
CA CYS A 166 -2.54 3.21 -5.57
C CYS A 166 -3.80 2.47 -5.13
N PHE A 167 -4.71 2.19 -6.05
CA PHE A 167 -5.97 1.52 -5.72
C PHE A 167 -5.73 0.12 -5.14
N LEU A 168 -4.94 -0.72 -5.83
CA LEU A 168 -4.60 -2.07 -5.36
C LEU A 168 -3.88 -2.05 -4.01
N TYR A 169 -2.99 -1.08 -3.81
CA TYR A 169 -2.32 -0.89 -2.54
C TYR A 169 -3.32 -0.60 -1.41
N LEU A 170 -4.26 0.31 -1.64
CA LEU A 170 -5.28 0.66 -0.64
C LEU A 170 -6.24 -0.50 -0.37
N LEU A 171 -6.62 -1.29 -1.37
CA LEU A 171 -7.40 -2.51 -1.19
C LEU A 171 -6.66 -3.51 -0.30
N ALA A 172 -5.37 -3.75 -0.56
CA ALA A 172 -4.56 -4.64 0.25
C ALA A 172 -4.45 -4.14 1.70
N ARG A 173 -4.32 -2.82 1.92
CA ARG A 173 -4.30 -2.25 3.28
C ARG A 173 -5.63 -2.39 4.00
N LEU A 174 -6.73 -2.11 3.32
CA LEU A 174 -8.07 -2.29 3.89
C LEU A 174 -8.30 -3.76 4.26
N LEU A 175 -7.90 -4.69 3.39
CA LEU A 175 -7.97 -6.12 3.65
C LEU A 175 -7.18 -6.53 4.89
N ILE A 176 -5.95 -6.04 5.05
CA ILE A 176 -5.14 -6.30 6.26
C ILE A 176 -5.88 -5.78 7.50
N TRP A 177 -6.29 -4.51 7.50
CA TRP A 177 -6.92 -3.91 8.69
C TRP A 177 -8.24 -4.57 9.08
N VAL A 178 -9.13 -4.89 8.13
CA VAL A 178 -10.38 -5.59 8.45
C VAL A 178 -10.11 -7.01 8.98
N SER A 179 -9.05 -7.66 8.48
CA SER A 179 -8.67 -9.01 8.92
C SER A 179 -8.05 -9.03 10.31
N SER A 180 -7.31 -7.98 10.68
CA SER A 180 -6.65 -7.83 11.99
C SER A 180 -7.60 -7.98 13.19
N PHE A 181 -8.88 -7.60 13.06
CA PHE A 181 -9.88 -7.77 14.12
C PHE A 181 -10.16 -9.23 14.51
N ARG A 182 -9.77 -10.20 13.66
CA ARG A 182 -9.86 -11.64 13.97
C ARG A 182 -8.70 -12.13 14.86
N GLY A 183 -7.74 -11.24 15.14
CA GLY A 183 -6.54 -11.50 15.95
C GLY A 183 -5.39 -12.16 15.19
N PHE A 184 -5.58 -12.43 13.90
CA PHE A 184 -4.55 -12.87 12.96
C PHE A 184 -5.01 -12.52 11.54
N PHE A 185 -4.07 -12.44 10.60
CA PHE A 185 -4.39 -12.26 9.18
C PHE A 185 -3.36 -12.92 8.26
N PHE A 186 -3.79 -13.19 7.04
CA PHE A 186 -2.96 -13.68 5.94
C PHE A 186 -2.65 -12.54 4.98
N THR A 187 -1.41 -12.41 4.56
CA THR A 187 -1.01 -11.43 3.55
C THR A 187 0.21 -11.91 2.78
N THR A 188 0.66 -11.18 1.77
CA THR A 188 1.95 -11.46 1.11
C THR A 188 3.13 -10.90 1.89
N LYS A 189 4.34 -11.40 1.65
CA LYS A 189 5.57 -10.85 2.23
C LYS A 189 5.71 -9.36 1.94
N SER A 190 5.52 -8.94 0.69
CA SER A 190 5.57 -7.53 0.30
C SER A 190 4.67 -6.65 1.16
N SER A 191 3.41 -7.07 1.32
CA SER A 191 2.40 -6.30 2.04
C SER A 191 2.60 -6.34 3.57
N ALA A 192 3.07 -7.47 4.11
CA ALA A 192 3.37 -7.62 5.55
C ALA A 192 4.45 -6.64 5.98
N VAL A 193 5.49 -6.49 5.17
CA VAL A 193 6.61 -5.58 5.44
C VAL A 193 6.13 -4.15 5.53
N GLU A 194 5.46 -3.68 4.48
CA GLU A 194 5.04 -2.28 4.44
C GLU A 194 3.99 -2.00 5.52
N TRP A 195 3.24 -3.01 5.96
CA TRP A 195 2.37 -2.92 7.14
C TRP A 195 3.14 -2.81 8.44
N LEU A 196 4.18 -3.63 8.65
CA LEU A 196 5.04 -3.52 9.83
C LEU A 196 5.66 -2.13 9.94
N VAL A 197 6.19 -1.57 8.84
CA VAL A 197 6.78 -0.21 8.82
C VAL A 197 5.76 0.84 9.28
N TYR A 198 4.51 0.72 8.81
CA TYR A 198 3.42 1.58 9.25
C TYR A 198 3.14 1.41 10.75
N GLU A 199 2.79 0.22 11.22
CA GLU A 199 2.41 -0.02 12.63
C GLU A 199 3.49 0.45 13.62
N LEU A 200 4.75 0.20 13.28
CA LEU A 200 5.91 0.61 14.10
C LEU A 200 6.06 2.14 14.19
N SER A 201 5.64 2.86 13.16
CA SER A 201 5.68 4.33 13.11
C SER A 201 4.58 4.97 13.97
N PHE A 202 3.48 4.26 14.20
CA PHE A 202 2.33 4.74 14.97
C PHE A 202 2.29 4.22 16.42
N ALA A 203 3.25 3.38 16.80
CA ALA A 203 3.56 2.95 18.18
C ALA A 203 2.44 2.20 18.93
N LYS A 204 1.48 1.59 18.23
CA LYS A 204 0.46 0.76 18.85
C LYS A 204 0.14 -0.48 18.01
N PRO A 205 0.68 -1.66 18.39
CA PRO A 205 0.06 -2.91 18.00
C PRO A 205 -1.15 -3.13 18.92
N SER A 206 -2.29 -2.51 18.61
CA SER A 206 -3.53 -2.79 19.33
C SER A 206 -4.27 -3.93 18.65
N ALA A 207 -4.20 -5.10 19.27
CA ALA A 207 -5.03 -6.24 18.91
C ALA A 207 -6.37 -6.10 19.63
N SER A 208 -7.30 -5.32 19.07
CA SER A 208 -8.68 -5.36 19.55
C SER A 208 -9.38 -6.58 18.95
N LEU A 209 -9.48 -7.66 19.75
CA LEU A 209 -10.38 -8.77 19.40
C LEU A 209 -11.80 -8.29 19.64
N VAL A 210 -12.55 -8.09 18.55
CA VAL A 210 -13.95 -7.68 18.66
C VAL A 210 -14.86 -8.81 18.23
N THR A 211 -15.48 -9.48 19.19
CA THR A 211 -16.36 -10.64 18.95
C THR A 211 -17.80 -10.25 18.57
N ASP A 212 -18.20 -8.98 18.75
CA ASP A 212 -19.60 -8.52 18.63
C ASP A 212 -19.89 -7.63 17.39
N ILE A 213 -18.92 -7.46 16.48
CA ILE A 213 -19.01 -6.58 15.30
C ILE A 213 -18.85 -7.39 14.00
N GLN A 214 -19.41 -8.60 13.94
CA GLN A 214 -19.26 -9.44 12.74
C GLN A 214 -19.92 -8.83 11.50
N SER A 215 -21.10 -8.20 11.63
CA SER A 215 -21.84 -7.71 10.46
C SER A 215 -21.18 -6.53 9.72
N PRO A 216 -20.64 -5.47 10.37
CA PRO A 216 -20.02 -4.37 9.64
C PRO A 216 -18.69 -4.76 8.96
N LEU A 217 -18.02 -5.80 9.47
CA LEU A 217 -16.78 -6.30 8.88
C LEU A 217 -17.05 -7.16 7.63
N GLU A 218 -18.18 -7.89 7.62
CA GLU A 218 -18.63 -8.64 6.43
C GLU A 218 -18.93 -7.72 5.25
N ASP A 219 -19.60 -6.58 5.49
CA ASP A 219 -19.86 -5.56 4.46
C ASP A 219 -18.55 -5.07 3.79
N VAL A 220 -17.47 -4.95 4.56
CA VAL A 220 -16.15 -4.54 4.04
C VAL A 220 -15.56 -5.61 3.13
N PHE A 221 -15.65 -6.89 3.51
CA PHE A 221 -15.21 -7.99 2.66
C PHE A 221 -16.04 -8.08 1.38
N ASP A 222 -17.36 -7.88 1.46
CA ASP A 222 -18.26 -7.90 0.30
C ASP A 222 -17.90 -6.79 -0.70
N LEU A 223 -17.63 -5.57 -0.21
CA LEU A 223 -17.21 -4.47 -1.07
C LEU A 223 -15.86 -4.77 -1.74
N LEU A 224 -14.88 -5.26 -0.98
CA LEU A 224 -13.57 -5.63 -1.53
C LEU A 224 -13.69 -6.71 -2.60
N ALA A 225 -14.50 -7.76 -2.35
CA ALA A 225 -14.76 -8.82 -3.30
C ALA A 225 -15.38 -8.26 -4.58
N HIS A 226 -16.39 -7.39 -4.45
CA HIS A 226 -17.07 -6.76 -5.57
C HIS A 226 -16.11 -5.91 -6.43
N MET A 227 -15.27 -5.08 -5.82
CA MET A 227 -14.30 -4.25 -6.54
C MET A 227 -13.27 -5.09 -7.30
N VAL A 228 -12.70 -6.10 -6.64
CA VAL A 228 -11.67 -6.96 -7.24
C VAL A 228 -12.25 -7.80 -8.37
N GLU A 229 -13.44 -8.37 -8.18
CA GLU A 229 -14.16 -9.08 -9.23
C GLU A 229 -14.43 -8.18 -10.43
N HIS A 230 -14.97 -6.98 -10.22
CA HIS A 230 -15.31 -6.07 -11.32
C HIS A 230 -14.12 -5.84 -12.27
N PHE A 231 -12.94 -5.56 -11.75
CA PHE A 231 -11.74 -5.36 -12.56
C PHE A 231 -11.16 -6.66 -13.15
N LEU A 232 -11.37 -7.81 -12.50
CA LEU A 232 -11.00 -9.11 -13.09
C LEU A 232 -11.94 -9.53 -14.23
N TYR A 233 -13.24 -9.21 -14.12
CA TYR A 233 -14.25 -9.65 -15.09
C TYR A 233 -14.38 -8.71 -16.30
N ASN A 234 -14.16 -7.41 -16.11
CA ASN A 234 -14.39 -6.38 -17.13
C ASN A 234 -13.06 -5.87 -17.71
N ASP A 235 -12.60 -6.56 -18.76
CA ASP A 235 -11.36 -6.24 -19.49
C ASP A 235 -11.42 -4.85 -20.15
N GLN A 236 -12.57 -4.45 -20.70
CA GLN A 236 -12.76 -3.16 -21.37
C GLN A 236 -12.64 -1.98 -20.40
N GLU A 237 -13.31 -2.06 -19.25
CA GLU A 237 -13.23 -1.00 -18.25
C GLU A 237 -11.84 -0.92 -17.62
N THR A 238 -11.22 -2.08 -17.37
CA THR A 238 -9.84 -2.15 -16.89
C THR A 238 -8.84 -1.59 -17.91
N ALA A 239 -9.03 -1.86 -19.20
CA ALA A 239 -8.23 -1.28 -20.27
C ALA A 239 -8.38 0.25 -20.32
N GLY A 240 -9.62 0.75 -20.24
CA GLY A 240 -9.89 2.19 -20.19
C GLY A 240 -9.28 2.87 -18.96
N TRP A 241 -9.24 2.17 -17.82
CA TRP A 241 -8.57 2.65 -16.62
C TRP A 241 -7.05 2.75 -16.79
N LEU A 242 -6.42 1.75 -17.42
CA LEU A 242 -4.98 1.76 -17.72
C LEU A 242 -4.59 2.85 -18.72
N GLU A 243 -5.37 3.00 -19.79
CA GLU A 243 -5.15 4.03 -20.81
C GLU A 243 -5.17 5.44 -20.21
N LYS A 244 -6.17 5.74 -19.37
CA LYS A 244 -6.27 7.02 -18.66
C LYS A 244 -5.13 7.27 -17.69
N SER A 245 -4.57 6.21 -17.13
CA SER A 245 -3.44 6.29 -16.22
C SER A 245 -2.10 6.47 -16.93
N ASN A 246 -2.11 6.57 -18.28
CA ASN A 246 -0.91 6.60 -19.12
C ASN A 246 -0.01 5.36 -18.91
N ILE A 247 -0.62 4.20 -18.65
CA ILE A 247 0.08 2.93 -18.44
C ILE A 247 -0.08 2.07 -19.68
N LYS A 248 1.02 1.51 -20.19
CA LYS A 248 1.01 0.61 -21.34
C LYS A 248 0.28 -0.68 -20.96
N PHE A 249 -0.88 -0.89 -21.60
CA PHE A 249 -1.76 -2.04 -21.33
C PHE A 249 -1.03 -3.38 -21.44
N ILE A 250 -0.30 -3.61 -22.54
CA ILE A 250 0.37 -4.89 -22.81
C ILE A 250 1.40 -5.24 -21.73
N ASP A 251 2.13 -4.25 -21.23
CA ASP A 251 3.23 -4.46 -20.29
C ASP A 251 2.72 -4.69 -18.87
N TYR A 252 1.63 -4.01 -18.48
CA TYR A 252 1.17 -3.99 -17.08
C TYR A 252 -0.07 -4.83 -16.81
N TYR A 253 -0.93 -5.08 -17.81
CA TYR A 253 -2.20 -5.77 -17.59
C TYR A 253 -2.05 -7.17 -16.97
N PRO A 254 -1.09 -8.03 -17.38
CA PRO A 254 -0.88 -9.31 -16.70
C PRO A 254 -0.48 -9.16 -15.23
N LEU A 255 0.33 -8.14 -14.89
CA LEU A 255 0.74 -7.86 -13.51
C LEU A 255 -0.44 -7.36 -12.66
N LEU A 256 -1.29 -6.51 -13.25
CA LEU A 256 -2.52 -6.04 -12.62
C LEU A 256 -3.46 -7.21 -12.31
N VAL A 257 -3.69 -8.09 -13.28
CA VAL A 257 -4.55 -9.28 -13.11
C VAL A 257 -3.99 -10.21 -12.05
N LEU A 258 -2.68 -10.50 -12.07
CA LEU A 258 -2.03 -11.30 -11.04
C LEU A 258 -2.24 -10.69 -9.65
N ARG A 259 -2.05 -9.36 -9.50
CA ARG A 259 -2.18 -8.69 -8.21
C ARG A 259 -3.62 -8.64 -7.70
N LEU A 260 -4.60 -8.41 -8.57
CA LEU A 260 -6.02 -8.54 -8.25
C LEU A 260 -6.36 -9.97 -7.79
N PHE A 261 -5.85 -10.97 -8.51
CA PHE A 261 -6.06 -12.37 -8.18
C PHE A 261 -5.48 -12.75 -6.82
N ILE A 262 -4.26 -12.28 -6.51
CA ILE A 262 -3.62 -12.46 -5.19
C ILE A 262 -4.47 -11.83 -4.08
N ILE A 263 -4.94 -10.60 -4.27
CA ILE A 263 -5.84 -9.93 -3.30
C ILE A 263 -7.12 -10.75 -3.11
N PHE A 264 -7.68 -11.31 -4.18
CA PHE A 264 -8.87 -12.16 -4.09
C PHE A 264 -8.61 -13.46 -3.32
N CYS A 265 -7.48 -14.14 -3.56
CA CYS A 265 -7.07 -15.31 -2.79
C CYS A 265 -6.92 -14.98 -1.29
N LEU A 266 -6.24 -13.87 -0.97
CA LEU A 266 -6.09 -13.40 0.41
C LEU A 266 -7.45 -13.06 1.03
N LEU A 267 -8.35 -12.45 0.28
CA LEU A 267 -9.70 -12.15 0.73
C LEU A 267 -10.47 -13.43 1.08
N CYS A 268 -10.33 -14.50 0.29
CA CYS A 268 -10.95 -15.79 0.58
C CYS A 268 -10.46 -16.39 1.91
N VAL A 269 -9.15 -16.46 2.13
CA VAL A 269 -8.61 -17.06 3.38
C VAL A 269 -8.80 -16.20 4.61
N ASN A 270 -8.81 -14.87 4.47
CA ASN A 270 -9.04 -13.98 5.60
C ASN A 270 -10.51 -13.91 6.00
N SER A 271 -11.44 -13.91 5.03
CA SER A 271 -12.88 -13.89 5.30
C SER A 271 -13.44 -15.27 5.65
N GLY A 272 -12.87 -16.34 5.08
CA GLY A 272 -13.45 -17.69 5.08
C GLY A 272 -14.57 -17.89 4.06
N ASN A 273 -14.81 -16.91 3.18
CA ASN A 273 -15.91 -16.87 2.21
C ASN A 273 -15.38 -16.77 0.75
N TYR A 274 -16.29 -16.68 -0.22
CA TYR A 274 -16.01 -16.44 -1.66
C TYR A 274 -15.20 -17.53 -2.38
N GLY A 275 -15.05 -18.71 -1.78
CA GLY A 275 -14.34 -19.84 -2.40
C GLY A 275 -14.98 -20.28 -3.72
N ASP A 276 -16.31 -20.20 -3.83
CA ASP A 276 -17.07 -20.44 -5.06
C ASP A 276 -16.69 -19.45 -6.18
N LYS A 277 -16.60 -18.16 -5.88
CA LYS A 277 -16.16 -17.12 -6.82
C LYS A 277 -14.71 -17.30 -7.24
N LEU A 278 -13.84 -17.72 -6.33
CA LEU A 278 -12.44 -18.04 -6.66
C LEU A 278 -12.35 -19.25 -7.59
N VAL A 279 -13.19 -20.26 -7.38
CA VAL A 279 -13.31 -21.39 -8.30
C VAL A 279 -13.71 -20.88 -9.68
N ASP A 280 -14.73 -20.03 -9.80
CA ASP A 280 -15.18 -19.46 -11.07
C ASP A 280 -14.07 -18.69 -11.79
N LEU A 281 -13.28 -17.89 -11.07
CA LEU A 281 -12.11 -17.20 -11.62
C LEU A 281 -11.06 -18.18 -12.17
N LEU A 282 -10.82 -19.31 -11.48
CA LEU A 282 -9.90 -20.36 -11.93
C LEU A 282 -10.40 -21.13 -13.17
N TRP A 283 -11.69 -21.03 -13.52
CA TRP A 283 -12.26 -21.63 -14.74
C TRP A 283 -12.26 -20.68 -15.94
N ARG A 284 -11.92 -19.40 -15.76
CA ARG A 284 -11.87 -18.43 -16.86
C ARG A 284 -10.54 -18.48 -17.59
N ASP A 285 -10.57 -19.05 -18.79
CA ASP A 285 -9.41 -19.15 -19.68
C ASP A 285 -8.71 -17.82 -19.94
N ASP A 286 -9.45 -16.72 -20.05
CA ASP A 286 -8.91 -15.40 -20.34
C ASP A 286 -8.14 -14.79 -19.15
N ILE A 287 -8.55 -15.09 -17.92
CA ILE A 287 -7.81 -14.69 -16.70
C ILE A 287 -6.61 -15.62 -16.49
N VAL A 288 -6.84 -16.93 -16.56
CA VAL A 288 -5.82 -17.95 -16.30
C VAL A 288 -4.61 -17.81 -17.23
N ARG A 289 -4.83 -17.45 -18.50
CA ARG A 289 -3.74 -17.23 -19.46
C ARG A 289 -2.80 -16.08 -19.11
N LEU A 290 -3.24 -15.16 -18.24
CA LEU A 290 -2.46 -14.01 -17.79
C LEU A 290 -1.67 -14.30 -16.51
N LEU A 291 -1.98 -15.40 -15.81
CA LEU A 291 -1.29 -15.80 -14.59
C LEU A 291 0.01 -16.56 -14.90
N PRO A 292 1.05 -16.45 -14.06
CA PRO A 292 2.23 -17.30 -14.16
C PRO A 292 1.84 -18.78 -14.09
N ARG A 293 2.43 -19.61 -14.96
CA ARG A 293 2.06 -21.04 -15.06
C ARG A 293 2.29 -21.80 -13.77
N ASP A 294 3.46 -21.63 -13.15
CA ASP A 294 3.80 -22.35 -11.93
C ASP A 294 2.86 -21.98 -10.78
N PHE A 295 2.48 -20.70 -10.68
CA PHE A 295 1.48 -20.21 -9.73
C PHE A 295 0.13 -20.87 -9.93
N TYR A 296 -0.38 -20.85 -11.18
CA TYR A 296 -1.68 -21.42 -11.50
C TYR A 296 -1.70 -22.94 -11.33
N ASP A 297 -0.64 -23.64 -11.73
CA ASP A 297 -0.53 -25.09 -11.64
C ASP A 297 -0.68 -25.59 -10.20
N VAL A 298 -0.11 -24.89 -9.21
CA VAL A 298 -0.26 -25.23 -7.79
C VAL A 298 -1.72 -25.13 -7.34
N LEU A 299 -2.39 -24.03 -7.71
CA LEU A 299 -3.82 -23.83 -7.42
C LEU A 299 -4.69 -24.87 -8.12
N TRP A 300 -4.32 -25.28 -9.33
CA TRP A 300 -5.07 -26.23 -10.14
C TRP A 300 -4.92 -27.68 -9.67
N ARG A 301 -3.72 -28.10 -9.29
CA ARG A 301 -3.41 -29.50 -8.91
C ARG A 301 -4.13 -29.95 -7.63
N ASN A 302 -4.49 -29.02 -6.74
CA ASN A 302 -5.13 -29.32 -5.46
C ASN A 302 -6.68 -29.41 -5.52
N ARG A 303 -7.25 -29.70 -6.70
CA ARG A 303 -8.69 -29.88 -6.89
C ARG A 303 -9.18 -31.24 -6.39
N LYS A 304 -10.33 -31.25 -5.70
CA LYS A 304 -11.11 -32.48 -5.42
C LYS A 304 -12.50 -32.36 -6.01
N HIS A 305 -12.83 -33.24 -6.96
CA HIS A 305 -14.20 -33.56 -7.42
C HIS A 305 -15.21 -32.40 -7.43
N ASN A 306 -14.87 -31.28 -8.09
CA ASN A 306 -15.68 -30.05 -8.29
C ASN A 306 -15.59 -28.96 -7.22
N TYR A 307 -14.69 -29.06 -6.25
CA TYR A 307 -14.36 -27.99 -5.31
C TYR A 307 -12.84 -27.77 -5.29
N VAL A 308 -12.42 -26.51 -5.22
CA VAL A 308 -11.02 -26.16 -4.95
C VAL A 308 -10.94 -25.94 -3.44
N ASP A 309 -10.26 -26.85 -2.74
CA ASP A 309 -9.91 -26.66 -1.33
C ASP A 309 -8.74 -25.66 -1.28
N VAL A 310 -9.05 -24.37 -1.41
CA VAL A 310 -8.07 -23.28 -1.26
C VAL A 310 -7.73 -23.14 0.22
N ASN A 311 -6.96 -24.10 0.70
CA ASN A 311 -6.37 -24.07 2.02
C ASN A 311 -5.12 -23.17 1.98
N VAL A 312 -4.81 -22.55 3.12
CA VAL A 312 -3.60 -21.76 3.39
C VAL A 312 -2.34 -22.42 2.84
N ASN A 313 -2.21 -23.75 2.94
CA ASN A 313 -1.06 -24.48 2.41
C ASN A 313 -0.89 -24.34 0.89
N VAL A 314 -2.00 -24.43 0.15
CA VAL A 314 -1.99 -24.33 -1.32
C VAL A 314 -1.62 -22.91 -1.73
N LEU A 315 -2.13 -21.90 -1.02
CA LEU A 315 -1.75 -20.51 -1.26
C LEU A 315 -0.30 -20.24 -0.91
N ALA A 316 0.23 -20.81 0.18
CA ALA A 316 1.61 -20.65 0.59
C ALA A 316 2.59 -21.20 -0.46
N GLU A 317 2.31 -22.39 -0.99
CA GLU A 317 3.07 -22.97 -2.10
C GLU A 317 2.97 -22.09 -3.37
N ALA A 318 1.75 -21.69 -3.76
CA ALA A 318 1.54 -20.88 -4.96
C ALA A 318 2.25 -19.53 -4.87
N PHE A 319 2.14 -18.83 -3.74
CA PHE A 319 2.73 -17.52 -3.52
C PHE A 319 4.26 -17.58 -3.48
N SER A 320 4.83 -18.69 -3.01
CA SER A 320 6.26 -18.94 -3.10
C SER A 320 6.76 -19.02 -4.55
N THR A 321 5.97 -19.55 -5.49
CA THR A 321 6.38 -19.65 -6.92
C THR A 321 6.56 -18.29 -7.60
N ILE A 322 5.90 -17.24 -7.11
CA ILE A 322 5.98 -15.88 -7.67
C ILE A 322 6.95 -14.99 -6.89
N GLY A 323 7.67 -15.56 -5.92
CA GLY A 323 8.65 -14.83 -5.11
C GLY A 323 8.05 -13.93 -4.03
N ASP A 324 6.78 -14.11 -3.66
CA ASP A 324 6.10 -13.31 -2.63
C ASP A 324 5.35 -14.20 -1.65
N PRO A 325 6.09 -14.95 -0.80
CA PRO A 325 5.52 -16.01 0.01
C PRO A 325 4.43 -15.48 0.94
N LEU A 326 3.48 -16.37 1.27
CA LEU A 326 2.40 -16.06 2.19
C LEU A 326 2.96 -15.81 3.60
N VAL A 327 2.50 -14.76 4.25
CA VAL A 327 2.80 -14.42 5.63
C VAL A 327 1.54 -14.53 6.47
N ILE A 328 1.67 -15.21 7.60
CA ILE A 328 0.65 -15.35 8.63
C ILE A 328 1.08 -14.49 9.80
N VAL A 329 0.32 -13.43 10.08
CA VAL A 329 0.61 -12.51 11.19
C VAL A 329 -0.36 -12.80 12.33
N SER A 330 0.15 -13.16 13.49
CA SER A 330 -0.64 -13.33 14.71
C SER A 330 -0.53 -12.09 15.57
N LEU A 331 -1.67 -11.45 15.88
CA LEU A 331 -1.74 -10.24 16.71
C LEU A 331 -2.03 -10.56 18.18
N VAL A 332 -2.58 -11.74 18.42
CA VAL A 332 -2.84 -12.27 19.76
C VAL A 332 -1.95 -13.48 19.97
N ASN A 333 -1.53 -13.72 21.21
CA ASN A 333 -0.77 -14.91 21.59
C ASN A 333 -1.67 -16.17 21.46
N LYS A 334 -1.93 -16.58 20.22
CA LYS A 334 -2.67 -17.78 19.85
C LYS A 334 -1.63 -18.82 19.42
N ASN A 335 -1.72 -20.00 20.03
CA ASN A 335 -0.88 -21.13 19.65
C ASN A 335 -1.07 -21.49 18.17
N SER A 336 0.02 -21.91 17.57
CA SER A 336 0.33 -22.08 16.16
C SER A 336 -0.51 -23.15 15.41
N GLU A 337 -1.83 -22.98 15.30
CA GLU A 337 -2.70 -23.90 14.55
C GLU A 337 -2.55 -23.77 13.02
N PHE A 338 -1.86 -22.74 12.51
CA PHE A 338 -1.78 -22.40 11.09
C PHE A 338 -0.40 -22.61 10.44
N LEU A 339 0.46 -23.45 11.01
CA LEU A 339 1.80 -23.67 10.45
C LEU A 339 1.72 -24.38 9.10
N SER A 340 2.03 -23.64 8.04
CA SER A 340 2.31 -24.16 6.70
C SER A 340 3.83 -24.19 6.50
N PRO A 341 4.40 -25.25 5.89
CA PRO A 341 5.83 -25.31 5.63
C PRO A 341 6.31 -24.22 4.65
N ASP A 342 5.43 -23.70 3.79
CA ASP A 342 5.76 -22.71 2.76
C ASP A 342 5.30 -21.28 3.12
N SER A 343 4.86 -21.05 4.37
CA SER A 343 4.48 -19.72 4.85
C SER A 343 5.45 -19.18 5.90
N ILE A 344 5.51 -17.85 5.99
CA ILE A 344 6.28 -17.15 7.03
C ILE A 344 5.31 -16.82 8.16
N PHE A 345 5.64 -17.23 9.39
CA PHE A 345 4.86 -16.90 10.57
C PHE A 345 5.49 -15.72 11.34
N VAL A 346 4.69 -14.70 11.65
CA VAL A 346 5.10 -13.53 12.42
C VAL A 346 4.19 -13.40 13.64
N ASP A 347 4.76 -13.56 14.83
CA ASP A 347 4.04 -13.42 16.10
C ASP A 347 4.27 -12.03 16.70
N MET A 348 3.25 -11.17 16.62
CA MET A 348 3.28 -9.83 17.20
C MET A 348 3.00 -9.83 18.70
N GLY A 349 2.44 -10.90 19.28
CA GLY A 349 2.22 -11.04 20.72
C GLY A 349 3.52 -11.21 21.52
N VAL A 350 4.59 -11.64 20.86
CA VAL A 350 5.95 -11.80 21.43
C VAL A 350 6.84 -10.58 21.13
N MET A 351 6.49 -9.76 20.15
CA MET A 351 7.22 -8.54 19.77
C MET A 351 7.05 -7.45 20.84
N GLN A 352 8.05 -7.25 21.71
CA GLN A 352 7.99 -6.26 22.79
C GLN A 352 8.92 -5.06 22.57
N CYS A 353 9.88 -5.14 21.63
CA CYS A 353 10.84 -4.06 21.41
C CYS A 353 11.42 -3.97 20.00
N LYS A 354 12.10 -2.86 19.71
CA LYS A 354 12.80 -2.61 18.42
C LYS A 354 13.84 -3.66 18.02
N LYS A 355 14.33 -4.49 18.95
CA LYS A 355 15.32 -5.55 18.63
C LYS A 355 14.66 -6.81 18.07
N ASP A 356 13.45 -7.13 18.52
CA ASP A 356 12.67 -8.28 18.02
C ASP A 356 12.26 -8.04 16.55
N ILE A 357 12.10 -6.77 16.18
CA ILE A 357 11.87 -6.32 14.80
C ILE A 357 13.04 -6.65 13.90
N VAL A 358 14.28 -6.42 14.34
CA VAL A 358 15.48 -6.75 13.54
C VAL A 358 15.55 -8.27 13.30
N GLU A 359 14.97 -9.07 14.19
CA GLU A 359 14.88 -10.52 14.03
C GLU A 359 13.76 -10.92 13.06
N VAL A 360 12.59 -10.26 13.08
CA VAL A 360 11.53 -10.44 12.06
C VAL A 360 11.97 -9.95 10.69
N GLU A 361 12.62 -8.79 10.62
CA GLU A 361 13.30 -8.28 9.44
C GLU A 361 14.27 -9.34 8.91
N LYS A 362 15.18 -9.88 9.74
CA LYS A 362 16.08 -10.98 9.32
C LYS A 362 15.33 -12.23 8.86
N ASN A 363 14.24 -12.62 9.52
CA ASN A 363 13.43 -13.79 9.15
C ASN A 363 12.66 -13.56 7.83
N LEU A 364 12.28 -12.32 7.55
CA LEU A 364 11.77 -11.86 6.26
C LEU A 364 12.91 -11.59 5.25
N ASN A 365 14.17 -11.91 5.58
CA ASN A 365 15.36 -11.60 4.79
C ASN A 365 15.49 -10.11 4.42
N PHE A 366 15.33 -9.20 5.39
CA PHE A 366 15.70 -7.78 5.28
C PHE A 366 17.15 -7.60 5.70
N LEU A 367 18.11 -7.54 4.80
CA LEU A 367 19.42 -6.98 5.14
C LEU A 367 19.94 -6.05 4.04
N PRO A 368 19.55 -4.76 4.06
CA PRO A 368 20.12 -3.74 3.21
C PRO A 368 21.35 -3.12 3.89
N VAL A 369 22.38 -3.93 4.16
CA VAL A 369 23.67 -3.43 4.67
C VAL A 369 24.29 -2.44 3.69
N ILE A 370 24.03 -2.61 2.39
CA ILE A 370 24.61 -1.81 1.30
C ILE A 370 23.95 -0.42 1.22
N ILE A 371 22.62 -0.31 1.30
CA ILE A 371 21.92 0.98 1.18
C ILE A 371 22.09 1.84 2.43
N LYS A 372 22.01 1.23 3.62
CA LYS A 372 22.30 1.94 4.87
C LYS A 372 23.74 2.45 4.92
N HIS A 373 24.67 1.83 4.19
CA HIS A 373 26.04 2.33 4.05
C HIS A 373 26.14 3.46 3.00
N PHE A 374 25.47 3.31 1.85
CA PHE A 374 25.42 4.32 0.78
C PHE A 374 24.88 5.67 1.26
N PHE A 375 23.76 5.68 1.99
CA PHE A 375 23.14 6.92 2.47
C PHE A 375 23.71 7.44 3.80
N ARG A 376 24.56 6.68 4.50
CA ARG A 376 25.17 7.07 5.79
C ARG A 376 26.61 7.59 5.66
N ASN A 377 27.27 7.33 4.53
CA ASN A 377 28.68 7.65 4.31
C ASN A 377 28.95 8.92 3.49
N GLN A 378 27.99 9.84 3.36
CA GLN A 378 28.32 11.18 2.86
C GLN A 378 28.37 12.19 3.99
N PRO A 379 29.56 12.56 4.49
CA PRO A 379 29.78 13.83 5.15
C PRO A 379 30.07 14.92 4.09
N GLY A 380 29.45 16.09 4.24
CA GLY A 380 30.00 17.32 3.68
C GLY A 380 29.02 18.19 2.90
N ASP A 381 28.63 19.29 3.54
CA ASP A 381 28.55 20.64 2.95
C ASP A 381 27.50 20.91 1.87
N ALA A 382 26.23 20.92 2.28
CA ALA A 382 25.25 21.83 1.68
C ALA A 382 24.60 22.67 2.79
N GLU A 383 25.38 23.59 3.36
CA GLU A 383 24.78 24.80 3.94
C GLU A 383 24.01 25.49 2.78
N ASP A 384 22.69 25.61 2.94
CA ASP A 384 21.70 26.06 1.94
C ASP A 384 21.40 25.12 0.74
N GLY A 385 21.34 23.80 0.99
CA GLY A 385 20.97 22.80 -0.02
C GLY A 385 19.55 22.95 -0.58
N ASN A 386 19.44 23.34 -1.84
CA ASN A 386 18.22 23.32 -2.63
C ASN A 386 17.67 21.88 -2.70
N ILE A 387 16.41 21.65 -2.29
CA ILE A 387 15.71 20.35 -2.37
C ILE A 387 15.82 19.71 -3.76
N PHE A 388 15.91 20.53 -4.81
CA PHE A 388 16.11 20.07 -6.18
C PHE A 388 17.47 19.37 -6.40
N ASP A 389 18.53 19.87 -5.78
CA ASP A 389 19.86 19.27 -5.86
C ASP A 389 19.91 17.97 -5.03
N GLU A 390 19.17 17.92 -3.92
CA GLU A 390 19.02 16.70 -3.13
C GLU A 390 18.23 15.62 -3.89
N ALA A 391 17.09 15.98 -4.51
CA ALA A 391 16.31 15.06 -5.34
C ALA A 391 17.12 14.52 -6.52
N LYS A 392 17.93 15.38 -7.18
CA LYS A 392 18.85 14.95 -8.24
C LYS A 392 19.92 13.99 -7.76
N CYS A 393 20.53 14.26 -6.60
CA CYS A 393 21.53 13.36 -6.02
C CYS A 393 20.92 12.00 -5.69
N ILE A 394 19.73 11.98 -5.07
CA ILE A 394 19.03 10.72 -4.78
C ILE A 394 18.65 9.98 -6.07
N LEU A 395 18.12 10.68 -7.08
CA LEU A 395 17.77 10.06 -8.37
C LEU A 395 19.00 9.52 -9.11
N TYR A 396 20.12 10.24 -9.05
CA TYR A 396 21.40 9.79 -9.60
C TYR A 396 21.90 8.54 -8.88
N ASP A 397 21.89 8.54 -7.55
CA ASP A 397 22.29 7.38 -6.74
C ASP A 397 21.37 6.17 -6.97
N LEU A 398 20.06 6.40 -7.17
CA LEU A 398 19.09 5.35 -7.51
C LEU A 398 19.29 4.80 -8.91
N ASN A 399 19.63 5.64 -9.89
CA ASN A 399 19.98 5.19 -11.24
C ASN A 399 21.28 4.37 -11.23
N GLN A 400 22.27 4.77 -10.42
CA GLN A 400 23.51 4.00 -10.25
C GLN A 400 23.26 2.66 -9.54
N LEU A 401 22.43 2.64 -8.50
CA LEU A 401 21.98 1.41 -7.82
C LEU A 401 21.21 0.50 -8.78
N SER A 402 20.28 1.05 -9.56
CA SER A 402 19.52 0.29 -10.55
C SER A 402 20.42 -0.34 -11.60
N SER A 403 21.42 0.42 -12.09
CA SER A 403 22.42 -0.08 -13.04
C SER A 403 23.34 -1.14 -12.44
N ALA A 404 23.63 -1.08 -11.14
CA ALA A 404 24.47 -2.06 -10.44
C ALA A 404 23.72 -3.36 -10.11
N LEU A 405 22.38 -3.33 -10.09
CA LEU A 405 21.50 -4.44 -9.74
C LEU A 405 20.89 -5.16 -10.96
N ASP A 406 21.33 -4.84 -12.19
CA ASP A 406 20.71 -5.30 -13.45
C ASP A 406 19.19 -5.05 -13.53
N ILE A 407 18.70 -4.05 -12.79
CA ILE A 407 17.32 -3.58 -12.90
C ILE A 407 17.32 -2.58 -14.06
N THR A 408 16.83 -3.01 -15.23
CA THR A 408 16.58 -2.08 -16.32
C THR A 408 15.38 -1.20 -15.94
N LEU A 409 15.64 0.04 -15.56
CA LEU A 409 14.62 1.10 -15.55
C LEU A 409 14.30 1.41 -17.01
N VAL A 410 13.26 0.77 -17.54
CA VAL A 410 12.67 1.17 -18.83
C VAL A 410 11.76 2.34 -18.52
N PHE A 411 12.26 3.55 -18.75
CA PHE A 411 11.47 4.79 -18.80
C PHE A 411 10.67 4.84 -20.11
#